data_AF-A0A0B7BST9-F1
#
_entry.id   AF-A0A0B7BST9-F1
#
_cell.length_a   1.000
_cell.length_b   1.000
_cell.length_c   1.000
_cell.angle_alpha   90.00
_cell.angle_beta   90.00
_cell.angle_gamma   90.00
#
_symmetry.space_group_name_H-M   'P 1'
#
loop_
_entity.id
_entity.type
_entity.pdbx_description
1 polymer ?
#
loop_
_entity_poly.entity_id
_entity_poly.type
_entity_poly.pdbx_seq_one_letter_code
_entity_poly.pdbx_strand_id
1 'polypeptide(L)'
;KQNNTKTINRKVNNKTLVSSDCRRNSMPESSILVKENITKDTEKCQNSKDLKKEESTQIKRKISVESSGKTSSAESFHEAVTTSSSDQTKTLSNRPHSVTMVAIDVHIPDTDIRVISDAEDFEYSPTNMEGPLNLMLCGCGFLGMYHLGVVSCLAQRGSSFVERLQKVGGASAGAIMAAVLVTCSDKIEESAEHIQNLAKEIRKKPLGPLTPGYSFARSLRYMLDDILPQEAHETAKEKLFVSVTNAETKKNEMLTDFKSREELIEALVASCYIPIYAGIKLPTIRGKKYIDGGLSNNLPKFETGRTITVSPFDGKSDIGPKIGQEAERKAHFINVQNHDIQVNVNNIKKGSQAFFPPKPQTLHDYFEKGRYDTNRFLIREGLYEVTAPSQKKAVLYESSV
;
A
#
# COMPACT_ATOMS: atom_id res chain seq x y z
N LYS A 1 11.72 40.59 -72.01
CA LYS A 1 10.72 41.49 -71.38
C LYS A 1 10.47 40.94 -69.96
N GLN A 2 11.32 41.22 -68.97
CA GLN A 2 11.25 42.35 -68.00
C GLN A 2 9.88 42.43 -67.30
N ASN A 3 9.79 42.07 -66.00
CA ASN A 3 10.05 42.88 -64.79
C ASN A 3 9.02 44.00 -64.53
N ASN A 4 8.28 43.93 -63.41
CA ASN A 4 8.34 44.86 -62.26
C ASN A 4 7.19 44.59 -61.27
N THR A 5 7.36 44.37 -59.95
CA THR A 5 7.89 45.21 -58.83
C THR A 5 6.96 46.35 -58.38
N LYS A 6 6.68 46.41 -57.06
CA LYS A 6 6.46 47.57 -56.15
C LYS A 6 5.23 47.37 -55.19
N THR A 7 5.22 47.69 -53.89
CA THR A 7 6.12 48.44 -52.98
C THR A 7 5.79 48.16 -51.51
N ILE A 8 6.86 48.23 -50.70
CA ILE A 8 7.06 48.30 -49.24
C ILE A 8 6.31 49.46 -48.54
N ASN A 9 5.90 49.32 -47.27
CA ASN A 9 6.19 50.36 -46.26
C ASN A 9 6.22 49.88 -44.80
N ARG A 10 7.36 50.19 -44.16
CA ARG A 10 7.71 50.10 -42.73
C ARG A 10 7.43 51.45 -42.04
N LYS A 11 7.18 51.43 -40.72
CA LYS A 11 7.66 52.35 -39.64
C LYS A 11 6.94 51.92 -38.36
N VAL A 12 7.52 51.47 -37.24
CA VAL A 12 8.70 51.83 -36.41
C VAL A 12 8.60 53.20 -35.73
N ASN A 13 8.90 53.18 -34.41
CA ASN A 13 9.20 54.25 -33.44
C ASN A 13 8.00 54.85 -32.66
N ASN A 14 8.06 55.12 -31.35
CA ASN A 14 9.08 54.98 -30.28
C ASN A 14 8.46 55.50 -28.96
N LYS A 15 8.97 55.04 -27.78
CA LYS A 15 9.31 55.84 -26.57
C LYS A 15 8.21 56.64 -25.81
N THR A 16 8.23 56.91 -24.49
CA THR A 16 8.87 56.45 -23.24
C THR A 16 8.19 57.22 -22.08
N LEU A 17 8.18 56.63 -20.87
CA LEU A 17 8.44 57.24 -19.54
C LEU A 17 7.50 58.27 -18.85
N VAL A 18 7.37 58.03 -17.52
CA VAL A 18 7.32 58.99 -16.37
C VAL A 18 5.97 59.68 -16.11
N SER A 19 5.49 59.95 -14.89
CA SER A 19 5.66 59.54 -13.48
C SER A 19 4.60 60.32 -12.66
N SER A 20 4.59 60.17 -11.31
CA SER A 20 3.98 61.05 -10.27
C SER A 20 2.45 60.92 -10.05
N ASP A 21 1.87 60.97 -8.84
CA ASP A 21 2.40 61.24 -7.50
C ASP A 21 1.38 60.88 -6.36
N CYS A 22 1.92 60.36 -5.25
CA CYS A 22 1.74 60.73 -3.81
C CYS A 22 0.38 60.86 -3.04
N ARG A 23 0.29 60.14 -1.88
CA ARG A 23 0.11 60.57 -0.44
C ARG A 23 -0.71 59.53 0.39
N ARG A 24 -0.12 58.80 1.36
CA ARG A 24 0.04 59.04 2.84
C ARG A 24 -1.26 59.27 3.64
N ASN A 25 -1.67 58.36 4.54
CA ASN A 25 -1.24 58.25 5.96
C ASN A 25 -2.09 57.24 6.80
N SER A 26 -1.50 56.81 7.93
CA SER A 26 -2.05 56.24 9.18
C SER A 26 -1.95 54.71 9.43
N MET A 27 -1.20 54.36 10.49
CA MET A 27 -1.24 53.10 11.24
C MET A 27 -2.21 53.22 12.42
N PRO A 28 -2.70 52.09 12.98
CA PRO A 28 -2.56 51.89 14.42
C PRO A 28 -2.16 50.46 14.87
N GLU A 29 -1.49 50.46 16.02
CA GLU A 29 -1.39 49.46 17.10
C GLU A 29 -1.99 48.05 16.90
N SER A 30 -1.14 47.03 16.69
CA SER A 30 -1.47 45.60 16.92
C SER A 30 -0.25 44.71 17.21
N SER A 31 0.95 45.28 17.38
CA SER A 31 2.22 44.53 17.40
C SER A 31 2.73 44.11 18.78
N ILE A 32 2.01 44.40 19.88
CA ILE A 32 2.45 44.08 21.25
C ILE A 32 1.75 42.83 21.82
N LEU A 33 0.49 42.56 21.45
CA LEU A 33 -0.26 41.37 21.91
C LEU A 33 0.11 40.06 21.19
N VAL A 34 0.80 40.14 20.04
CA VAL A 34 1.22 38.95 19.28
C VAL A 34 2.51 38.33 19.83
N LYS A 35 3.36 39.09 20.54
CA LYS A 35 4.64 38.59 21.05
C LYS A 35 4.51 37.76 22.33
N GLU A 36 3.54 38.04 23.20
CA GLU A 36 3.32 37.28 24.44
C GLU A 36 2.61 35.93 24.23
N ASN A 37 1.77 35.81 23.20
CA ASN A 37 1.12 34.53 22.87
C ASN A 37 2.08 33.56 22.16
N ILE A 38 3.00 34.07 21.33
CA ILE A 38 4.00 33.24 20.65
C ILE A 38 5.01 32.64 21.66
N THR A 39 5.33 33.35 22.74
CA THR A 39 6.25 32.85 23.80
C THR A 39 5.58 31.78 24.68
N LYS A 40 4.29 31.93 25.03
CA LYS A 40 3.55 30.92 25.79
C LYS A 40 3.27 29.64 25.00
N ASP A 41 3.05 29.75 23.69
CA ASP A 41 2.85 28.57 22.82
C ASP A 41 4.17 27.86 22.49
N THR A 42 5.31 28.57 22.46
CA THR A 42 6.63 27.93 22.36
C THR A 42 7.02 27.21 23.64
N GLU A 43 6.74 27.76 24.83
CA GLU A 43 6.98 27.06 26.11
C GLU A 43 6.07 25.82 26.29
N LYS A 44 4.80 25.87 25.86
CA LYS A 44 3.91 24.68 25.85
C LYS A 44 4.38 23.62 24.84
N CYS A 45 4.84 24.02 23.65
CA CYS A 45 5.42 23.10 22.68
C CYS A 45 6.74 22.48 23.17
N GLN A 46 7.57 23.24 23.89
CA GLN A 46 8.83 22.75 24.44
C GLN A 46 8.59 21.76 25.58
N ASN A 47 7.71 22.09 26.53
CA ASN A 47 7.31 21.18 27.61
C ASN A 47 6.64 19.90 27.10
N SER A 48 5.82 19.97 26.04
CA SER A 48 5.25 18.77 25.40
C SER A 48 6.29 17.92 24.67
N LYS A 49 7.35 18.53 24.12
CA LYS A 49 8.45 17.82 23.48
C LYS A 49 9.39 17.20 24.52
N ASP A 50 9.62 17.86 25.65
CA ASP A 50 10.46 17.35 26.73
C ASP A 50 9.78 16.21 27.49
N LEU A 51 8.46 16.29 27.74
CA LEU A 51 7.66 15.18 28.28
C LEU A 51 7.67 13.94 27.36
N LYS A 52 7.52 14.13 26.04
CA LYS A 52 7.59 13.03 25.05
C LYS A 52 9.00 12.46 24.91
N LYS A 53 10.04 13.28 25.14
CA LYS A 53 11.43 12.85 25.15
C LYS A 53 11.78 12.08 26.41
N GLU A 54 11.21 12.44 27.56
CA GLU A 54 11.33 11.67 28.80
C GLU A 54 10.61 10.32 28.72
N GLU A 55 9.39 10.26 28.15
CA GLU A 55 8.67 8.99 27.92
C GLU A 55 9.44 8.07 26.94
N SER A 56 9.96 8.63 25.84
CA SER A 56 10.82 7.89 24.90
C SER A 56 12.13 7.40 25.56
N THR A 57 12.69 8.18 26.48
CA THR A 57 13.92 7.80 27.20
C THR A 57 13.66 6.74 28.28
N GLN A 58 12.49 6.76 28.92
CA GLN A 58 12.06 5.72 29.86
C GLN A 58 11.80 4.39 29.15
N ILE A 59 11.20 4.42 27.95
CA ILE A 59 10.98 3.22 27.12
C ILE A 59 12.33 2.67 26.61
N LYS A 60 13.24 3.53 26.16
CA LYS A 60 14.62 3.14 25.77
C LYS A 60 15.41 2.50 26.91
N ARG A 61 15.25 2.96 28.15
CA ARG A 61 15.87 2.34 29.34
C ARG A 61 15.26 0.98 29.67
N LYS A 62 13.95 0.81 29.49
CA LYS A 62 13.26 -0.45 29.76
C LYS A 62 13.71 -1.56 28.80
N ILE A 63 13.86 -1.22 27.52
CA ILE A 63 14.33 -2.14 26.47
C ILE A 63 15.83 -2.46 26.61
N SER A 64 16.67 -1.48 27.02
CA SER A 64 18.11 -1.70 27.20
C SER A 64 18.45 -2.53 28.44
N VAL A 65 17.60 -2.56 29.47
CA VAL A 65 17.80 -3.40 30.67
C VAL A 65 17.46 -4.87 30.35
N GLU A 66 16.45 -5.12 29.51
CA GLU A 66 16.06 -6.48 29.07
C GLU A 66 17.06 -7.11 28.09
N SER A 67 17.78 -6.31 27.29
CA SER A 67 18.85 -6.81 26.41
C SER A 67 20.18 -7.08 27.12
N SER A 68 20.44 -6.42 28.26
CA SER A 68 21.68 -6.60 29.04
C SER A 68 21.67 -7.79 30.02
N GLY A 69 20.53 -8.47 30.20
CA GLY A 69 20.38 -9.63 31.08
C GLY A 69 20.84 -10.98 30.49
N LYS A 70 21.38 -11.00 29.27
CA LYS A 70 21.79 -12.25 28.57
C LYS A 70 23.28 -12.26 28.22
N THR A 71 24.15 -12.20 29.23
CA THR A 71 25.53 -12.70 29.14
C THR A 71 26.01 -13.23 30.49
N SER A 72 25.72 -14.49 30.81
CA SER A 72 26.70 -15.45 31.34
C SER A 72 26.01 -16.80 31.52
N SER A 73 26.43 -17.80 30.73
CA SER A 73 26.13 -19.20 30.99
C SER A 73 27.39 -19.93 31.44
N ALA A 74 27.25 -20.60 32.58
CA ALA A 74 27.80 -21.90 32.94
C ALA A 74 29.30 -22.07 33.21
N GLU A 75 29.61 -22.28 34.50
CA GLU A 75 30.51 -23.29 35.10
C GLU A 75 30.32 -23.09 36.63
N SER A 76 30.17 -24.05 37.55
CA SER A 76 30.36 -25.49 37.62
C SER A 76 29.67 -26.01 38.91
N PHE A 77 29.54 -27.34 39.04
CA PHE A 77 28.90 -28.11 40.12
C PHE A 77 29.75 -28.23 41.41
N HIS A 78 29.08 -28.70 42.49
CA HIS A 78 29.55 -29.07 43.85
C HIS A 78 29.72 -27.89 44.83
N GLU A 79 29.22 -27.89 46.07
CA GLU A 79 29.36 -28.89 47.13
C GLU A 79 28.26 -28.74 48.22
N ALA A 80 28.27 -29.63 49.21
CA ALA A 80 27.16 -30.05 50.05
C ALA A 80 27.05 -29.36 51.44
N VAL A 81 26.05 -29.82 52.20
CA VAL A 81 26.06 -30.04 53.67
C VAL A 81 25.43 -28.94 54.59
N THR A 82 24.21 -29.30 55.03
CA THR A 82 23.62 -29.31 56.40
C THR A 82 23.18 -28.05 57.17
N THR A 83 21.94 -28.23 57.68
CA THR A 83 21.43 -28.03 59.07
C THR A 83 20.79 -26.71 59.52
N SER A 84 19.51 -26.90 59.92
CA SER A 84 18.84 -26.54 61.18
C SER A 84 18.14 -25.20 61.38
N SER A 85 16.85 -25.36 61.69
CA SER A 85 16.06 -24.75 62.78
C SER A 85 15.61 -23.29 62.64
N SER A 86 14.30 -23.08 62.45
CA SER A 86 13.34 -22.61 63.48
C SER A 86 13.37 -21.10 63.69
N ASP A 87 12.31 -20.38 63.33
CA ASP A 87 11.29 -20.00 64.32
C ASP A 87 10.14 -19.20 63.71
N GLN A 88 9.00 -19.30 64.38
CA GLN A 88 7.76 -18.59 64.09
C GLN A 88 7.87 -17.10 64.44
N THR A 89 7.16 -16.22 63.72
CA THR A 89 6.30 -15.20 64.35
C THR A 89 5.39 -14.53 63.33
N LYS A 90 4.10 -14.51 63.67
CA LYS A 90 3.04 -13.74 63.01
C LYS A 90 3.23 -12.25 63.31
N THR A 91 3.19 -11.41 62.29
CA THR A 91 2.76 -10.01 62.40
C THR A 91 1.86 -9.67 61.21
N LEU A 92 0.58 -9.44 61.49
CA LEU A 92 -0.36 -8.81 60.55
C LEU A 92 0.10 -7.35 60.36
N SER A 93 0.54 -7.02 59.16
CA SER A 93 0.83 -5.65 58.74
C SER A 93 0.08 -5.40 57.43
N ASN A 94 -0.96 -4.59 57.50
CA ASN A 94 -1.68 -4.04 56.35
C ASN A 94 -0.69 -3.51 55.29
N ARG A 95 -0.73 -4.07 54.09
CA ARG A 95 -0.11 -3.49 52.89
C ARG A 95 -1.19 -3.21 51.84
N PRO A 96 -1.12 -2.09 51.12
CA PRO A 96 -2.09 -1.73 50.10
C PRO A 96 -2.02 -2.75 48.96
N HIS A 97 -3.17 -3.09 48.38
CA HIS A 97 -3.27 -3.98 47.23
C HIS A 97 -2.40 -3.44 46.08
N SER A 98 -1.24 -4.05 45.88
CA SER A 98 -0.49 -3.89 44.63
C SER A 98 -1.27 -4.62 43.55
N VAL A 99 -1.81 -3.88 42.59
CA VAL A 99 -2.26 -4.46 41.33
C VAL A 99 -1.01 -5.01 40.64
N THR A 100 -0.80 -6.31 40.73
CA THR A 100 0.23 -6.99 39.95
C THR A 100 -0.22 -6.93 38.49
N MET A 101 0.32 -5.99 37.73
CA MET A 101 0.29 -6.04 36.27
C MET A 101 1.00 -7.33 35.88
N VAL A 102 0.22 -8.34 35.47
CA VAL A 102 0.77 -9.54 34.84
C VAL A 102 1.40 -9.05 33.54
N ALA A 103 2.73 -8.97 33.51
CA ALA A 103 3.46 -8.81 32.26
C ALA A 103 3.16 -10.05 31.43
N ILE A 104 2.29 -9.90 30.44
CA ILE A 104 2.12 -10.91 29.41
C ILE A 104 3.38 -10.82 28.58
N ASP A 105 4.28 -11.78 28.76
CA ASP A 105 5.47 -11.95 27.93
C ASP A 105 4.98 -12.37 26.53
N VAL A 106 4.66 -11.39 25.68
CA VAL A 106 4.25 -11.64 24.30
C VAL A 106 5.52 -12.01 23.55
N HIS A 107 5.76 -13.31 23.37
CA HIS A 107 6.85 -13.78 22.52
C HIS A 107 6.55 -13.40 21.06
N ILE A 108 7.22 -12.36 20.57
CA ILE A 108 7.19 -11.92 19.17
C ILE A 108 8.18 -12.80 18.37
N PRO A 109 7.77 -13.46 17.28
CA PRO A 109 8.69 -14.25 16.47
C PRO A 109 9.86 -13.43 15.91
N ASP A 110 11.06 -14.02 15.82
CA ASP A 110 12.27 -13.36 15.29
C ASP A 110 12.10 -12.75 13.89
N THR A 111 11.23 -13.35 13.06
CA THR A 111 10.88 -12.81 11.74
C THR A 111 10.19 -11.47 11.83
N ASP A 112 9.33 -11.28 12.83
CA ASP A 112 8.54 -10.08 13.01
C ASP A 112 9.40 -8.99 13.66
N ILE A 113 10.32 -9.37 14.55
CA ILE A 113 11.34 -8.48 15.10
C ILE A 113 12.17 -7.85 13.97
N ARG A 114 12.63 -8.66 13.00
CA ARG A 114 13.39 -8.15 11.85
C ARG A 114 12.58 -7.21 10.97
N VAL A 115 11.32 -7.55 10.68
CA VAL A 115 10.45 -6.70 9.87
C VAL A 115 10.18 -5.37 10.56
N ILE A 116 9.98 -5.39 11.88
CA ILE A 116 9.79 -4.18 12.68
C ILE A 116 11.07 -3.36 12.71
N SER A 117 12.23 -3.96 12.99
CA SER A 117 13.52 -3.25 13.00
C SER A 117 13.87 -2.63 11.65
N ASP A 118 13.62 -3.35 10.54
CA ASP A 118 13.83 -2.83 9.18
C ASP A 118 12.88 -1.67 8.83
N ALA A 119 11.81 -1.50 9.63
CA ALA A 119 10.87 -0.40 9.53
C ALA A 119 11.13 0.72 10.56
N GLU A 120 12.01 0.54 11.55
CA GLU A 120 12.32 1.55 12.58
C GLU A 120 13.12 2.75 12.02
N ASP A 121 13.74 2.60 10.85
CA ASP A 121 14.34 3.71 10.11
C ASP A 121 13.30 4.73 9.59
N PHE A 122 11.99 4.45 9.76
CA PHE A 122 10.90 5.35 9.38
C PHE A 122 10.30 6.05 10.59
N GLU A 123 10.14 7.37 10.51
CA GLU A 123 9.46 8.15 11.53
C GLU A 123 8.01 7.64 11.69
N TYR A 124 7.69 7.07 12.87
CA TYR A 124 6.33 6.67 13.21
C TYR A 124 5.45 7.92 13.22
N SER A 125 4.70 8.08 12.13
CA SER A 125 3.82 9.23 11.88
C SER A 125 2.50 8.69 11.33
N PRO A 126 1.64 8.14 12.20
CA PRO A 126 0.35 7.59 11.79
C PRO A 126 -0.49 8.70 11.18
N THR A 127 -1.08 8.41 10.02
CA THR A 127 -2.10 9.26 9.42
C THR A 127 -3.43 9.00 10.13
N ASN A 128 -4.36 9.96 10.09
CA ASN A 128 -5.67 9.73 10.70
C ASN A 128 -6.41 8.62 9.92
N MET A 129 -6.51 7.43 10.52
CA MET A 129 -7.20 6.24 9.99
C MET A 129 -8.61 6.07 10.59
N GLU A 130 -9.22 7.16 11.04
CA GLU A 130 -10.60 7.21 11.50
C GLU A 130 -11.62 7.19 10.35
N GLY A 131 -12.82 6.69 10.66
CA GLY A 131 -13.94 6.69 9.73
C GLY A 131 -13.86 5.61 8.64
N PRO A 132 -14.67 5.74 7.58
CA PRO A 132 -14.71 4.79 6.47
C PRO A 132 -13.37 4.69 5.74
N LEU A 133 -12.88 3.45 5.54
CA LEU A 133 -11.63 3.17 4.84
C LEU A 133 -11.89 2.47 3.50
N ASN A 134 -11.14 2.82 2.47
CA ASN A 134 -11.21 2.20 1.15
C ASN A 134 -9.80 1.81 0.69
N LEU A 135 -9.66 0.75 -0.11
CA LEU A 135 -8.38 0.29 -0.66
C LEU A 135 -8.42 0.23 -2.18
N MET A 136 -7.58 1.01 -2.86
CA MET A 136 -7.57 1.10 -4.33
C MET A 136 -6.20 0.75 -4.90
N LEU A 137 -6.18 -0.23 -5.79
CA LEU A 137 -4.98 -0.75 -6.43
C LEU A 137 -4.92 -0.30 -7.90
N CYS A 138 -3.80 0.29 -8.31
CA CYS A 138 -3.69 0.82 -9.67
C CYS A 138 -3.59 -0.28 -10.74
N GLY A 139 -3.92 0.04 -11.99
CA GLY A 139 -3.56 -0.81 -13.12
C GLY A 139 -2.04 -0.83 -13.35
N CYS A 140 -1.48 -2.03 -13.53
CA CYS A 140 -0.03 -2.24 -13.69
C CYS A 140 0.37 -3.52 -14.43
N GLY A 141 -0.57 -4.20 -15.11
CA GLY A 141 -0.30 -5.39 -15.92
C GLY A 141 0.45 -6.50 -15.16
N PHE A 142 1.56 -6.98 -15.71
CA PHE A 142 2.37 -8.04 -15.06
C PHE A 142 3.05 -7.62 -13.75
N LEU A 143 3.09 -6.33 -13.43
CA LEU A 143 3.47 -5.88 -12.09
C LEU A 143 2.37 -6.15 -11.06
N GLY A 144 1.25 -6.75 -11.44
CA GLY A 144 0.23 -7.28 -10.53
C GLY A 144 0.80 -8.27 -9.50
N MET A 145 1.98 -8.84 -9.75
CA MET A 145 2.73 -9.61 -8.75
C MET A 145 3.13 -8.77 -7.53
N TYR A 146 3.38 -7.47 -7.68
CA TYR A 146 3.53 -6.54 -6.56
C TYR A 146 2.26 -6.45 -5.73
N HIS A 147 1.11 -6.27 -6.40
CA HIS A 147 -0.19 -6.23 -5.74
C HIS A 147 -0.51 -7.54 -5.03
N LEU A 148 -0.08 -8.68 -5.58
CA LEU A 148 -0.19 -9.97 -4.90
C LEU A 148 0.57 -9.98 -3.56
N GLY A 149 1.80 -9.47 -3.55
CA GLY A 149 2.57 -9.31 -2.32
C GLY A 149 1.89 -8.37 -1.32
N VAL A 150 1.26 -7.30 -1.81
CA VAL A 150 0.47 -6.37 -0.97
C VAL A 150 -0.69 -7.10 -0.32
N VAL A 151 -1.56 -7.75 -1.11
CA VAL A 151 -2.77 -8.40 -0.55
C VAL A 151 -2.42 -9.60 0.33
N SER A 152 -1.36 -10.35 0.02
CA SER A 152 -0.84 -11.42 0.90
C SER A 152 -0.42 -10.87 2.24
N CYS A 153 0.32 -9.75 2.25
CA CYS A 153 0.74 -9.11 3.49
C CYS A 153 -0.45 -8.53 4.28
N LEU A 154 -1.40 -7.87 3.62
CA LEU A 154 -2.61 -7.36 4.28
C LEU A 154 -3.42 -8.48 4.93
N ALA A 155 -3.61 -9.61 4.24
CA ALA A 155 -4.33 -10.76 4.78
C ALA A 155 -3.62 -11.39 5.98
N GLN A 156 -2.28 -11.45 5.96
CA GLN A 156 -1.49 -12.08 7.01
C GLN A 156 -1.22 -11.17 8.22
N ARG A 157 -1.08 -9.86 8.01
CA ARG A 157 -0.52 -8.91 9.00
C ARG A 157 -1.40 -7.70 9.29
N GLY A 158 -2.54 -7.57 8.63
CA GLY A 158 -3.45 -6.44 8.82
C GLY A 158 -4.90 -6.88 8.68
N SER A 159 -5.25 -8.05 9.25
CA SER A 159 -6.56 -8.64 9.06
C SER A 159 -7.69 -7.74 9.59
N SER A 160 -7.49 -7.12 10.77
CA SER A 160 -8.44 -6.14 11.32
C SER A 160 -8.58 -4.89 10.45
N PHE A 161 -7.51 -4.47 9.74
CA PHE A 161 -7.59 -3.38 8.78
C PHE A 161 -8.41 -3.80 7.55
N VAL A 162 -8.21 -5.02 7.03
CA VAL A 162 -8.97 -5.54 5.89
C VAL A 162 -10.47 -5.62 6.21
N GLU A 163 -10.84 -6.07 7.42
CA GLU A 163 -12.24 -6.14 7.87
C GLU A 163 -12.93 -4.77 7.87
N ARG A 164 -12.19 -3.70 8.17
CA ARG A 164 -12.70 -2.32 8.23
C ARG A 164 -12.88 -1.67 6.85
N LEU A 165 -12.33 -2.24 5.77
CA LEU A 165 -12.46 -1.67 4.44
C LEU A 165 -13.92 -1.69 4.00
N GLN A 166 -14.47 -0.57 3.53
CA GLN A 166 -15.82 -0.53 2.96
C GLN A 166 -15.82 -0.77 1.45
N LYS A 167 -14.79 -0.27 0.76
CA LYS A 167 -14.65 -0.38 -0.69
C LYS A 167 -13.26 -0.87 -1.02
N VAL A 168 -13.17 -1.91 -1.84
CA VAL A 168 -11.91 -2.48 -2.31
C VAL A 168 -11.99 -2.56 -3.83
N GLY A 169 -10.98 -2.08 -4.53
CA GLY A 169 -11.11 -1.97 -5.98
C GLY A 169 -9.85 -1.56 -6.69
N GLY A 170 -9.99 -1.30 -7.99
CA GLY A 170 -8.88 -0.92 -8.82
C GLY A 170 -9.20 -0.94 -10.30
N ALA A 171 -8.15 -0.81 -11.09
CA ALA A 171 -8.19 -1.00 -12.55
C ALA A 171 -7.25 -2.13 -12.94
N SER A 172 -7.59 -2.86 -14.00
CA SER A 172 -6.74 -3.88 -14.60
C SER A 172 -6.23 -4.90 -13.57
N ALA A 173 -4.93 -5.19 -13.52
CA ALA A 173 -4.32 -6.07 -12.52
C ALA A 173 -4.68 -5.70 -11.05
N GLY A 174 -4.89 -4.42 -10.75
CA GLY A 174 -5.35 -3.97 -9.43
C GLY A 174 -6.79 -4.42 -9.12
N ALA A 175 -7.68 -4.41 -10.11
CA ALA A 175 -9.05 -4.92 -9.96
C ALA A 175 -9.07 -6.44 -9.70
N ILE A 176 -8.18 -7.19 -10.35
CA ILE A 176 -8.04 -8.64 -10.13
C ILE A 176 -7.60 -8.92 -8.69
N MET A 177 -6.54 -8.25 -8.21
CA MET A 177 -6.07 -8.48 -6.84
C MET A 177 -7.05 -7.97 -5.78
N ALA A 178 -7.80 -6.90 -6.08
CA ALA A 178 -8.93 -6.48 -5.26
C ALA A 178 -10.01 -7.58 -5.18
N ALA A 179 -10.35 -8.23 -6.30
CA ALA A 179 -11.30 -9.34 -6.31
C ALA A 179 -10.78 -10.51 -5.47
N VAL A 180 -9.52 -10.93 -5.66
CA VAL A 180 -8.91 -12.02 -4.87
C VAL A 180 -8.97 -11.72 -3.37
N LEU A 181 -8.58 -10.51 -2.94
CA LEU A 181 -8.64 -10.12 -1.53
C LEU A 181 -10.07 -10.17 -0.96
N VAL A 182 -11.07 -9.74 -1.74
CA VAL A 182 -12.47 -9.70 -1.30
C VAL A 182 -13.13 -11.08 -1.30
N THR A 183 -12.83 -11.93 -2.28
CA THR A 183 -13.61 -13.14 -2.54
C THR A 183 -12.93 -14.43 -2.10
N CYS A 184 -11.59 -14.46 -2.01
CA CYS A 184 -10.83 -15.68 -1.74
C CYS A 184 -9.44 -15.37 -1.18
N SER A 185 -9.39 -14.70 -0.03
CA SER A 185 -8.13 -14.31 0.64
C SER A 185 -7.27 -15.51 1.05
N ASP A 186 -7.88 -16.67 1.25
CA ASP A 186 -7.24 -17.95 1.53
C ASP A 186 -6.47 -18.54 0.32
N LYS A 187 -6.76 -18.08 -0.90
CA LYS A 187 -6.11 -18.52 -2.15
C LYS A 187 -5.10 -17.51 -2.71
N ILE A 188 -4.71 -16.52 -1.92
CA ILE A 188 -3.78 -15.48 -2.37
C ILE A 188 -2.44 -16.11 -2.80
N GLU A 189 -1.85 -17.01 -2.00
CA GLU A 189 -0.57 -17.62 -2.38
C GLU A 189 -0.68 -18.48 -3.66
N GLU A 190 -1.80 -19.20 -3.84
CA GLU A 190 -2.06 -20.01 -5.05
C GLU A 190 -2.13 -19.14 -6.32
N SER A 191 -2.63 -17.90 -6.18
CA SER A 191 -2.72 -16.93 -7.29
C SER A 191 -1.35 -16.57 -7.88
N ALA A 192 -0.24 -16.75 -7.13
CA ALA A 192 1.11 -16.50 -7.62
C ALA A 192 1.45 -17.43 -8.80
N GLU A 193 1.08 -18.70 -8.71
CA GLU A 193 1.40 -19.69 -9.74
C GLU A 193 0.64 -19.38 -11.03
N HIS A 194 -0.64 -19.02 -10.94
CA HIS A 194 -1.43 -18.64 -12.11
C HIS A 194 -0.85 -17.42 -12.84
N ILE A 195 -0.42 -16.38 -12.12
CA ILE A 195 0.21 -15.19 -12.73
C ILE A 195 1.56 -15.57 -13.38
N GLN A 196 2.37 -16.40 -12.72
CA GLN A 196 3.64 -16.88 -13.27
C GLN A 196 3.44 -17.73 -14.53
N ASN A 197 2.42 -18.59 -14.55
CA ASN A 197 2.07 -19.42 -15.69
C ASN A 197 1.58 -18.59 -16.87
N LEU A 198 0.72 -17.59 -16.64
CA LEU A 198 0.30 -16.63 -17.66
C LEU A 198 1.50 -15.86 -18.23
N ALA A 199 2.40 -15.38 -17.37
CA ALA A 199 3.61 -14.69 -17.79
C ALA A 199 4.54 -15.61 -18.60
N LYS A 200 4.68 -16.88 -18.19
CA LYS A 200 5.47 -17.90 -18.90
C LYS A 200 4.89 -18.21 -20.27
N GLU A 201 3.56 -18.29 -20.38
CA GLU A 201 2.88 -18.48 -21.66
C GLU A 201 3.25 -17.35 -22.62
N ILE A 202 3.12 -16.09 -22.19
CA ILE A 202 3.39 -14.92 -23.03
C ILE A 202 4.86 -14.82 -23.42
N ARG A 203 5.80 -15.06 -22.49
CA ARG A 203 7.24 -15.02 -22.81
C ARG A 203 7.66 -16.04 -23.87
N LYS A 204 6.93 -17.16 -24.01
CA LYS A 204 7.20 -18.18 -25.03
C LYS A 204 6.70 -17.78 -26.42
N LYS A 205 5.89 -16.73 -26.55
CA LYS A 205 5.34 -16.32 -27.84
C LYS A 205 6.31 -15.37 -28.56
N PRO A 206 6.50 -15.51 -29.89
CA PRO A 206 7.52 -14.76 -30.65
C PRO A 206 7.32 -13.24 -30.63
N LEU A 207 6.08 -12.76 -30.56
CA LEU A 207 5.74 -11.34 -30.42
C LEU A 207 5.05 -11.05 -29.07
N GLY A 208 5.27 -11.92 -28.09
CA GLY A 208 4.58 -11.88 -26.81
C GLY A 208 3.06 -11.84 -26.99
N PRO A 209 2.35 -10.89 -26.35
CA PRO A 209 0.90 -10.78 -26.41
C PRO A 209 0.39 -10.36 -27.80
N LEU A 210 1.23 -9.79 -28.66
CA LEU A 210 0.89 -9.37 -30.03
C LEU A 210 1.03 -10.50 -31.06
N THR A 211 1.29 -11.73 -30.61
CA THR A 211 1.42 -12.89 -31.50
C THR A 211 0.09 -13.19 -32.19
N PRO A 212 0.03 -13.25 -33.54
CA PRO A 212 -1.20 -13.54 -34.26
C PRO A 212 -1.87 -14.83 -33.79
N GLY A 213 -3.19 -14.79 -33.57
CA GLY A 213 -3.98 -15.92 -33.09
C GLY A 213 -3.93 -16.17 -31.57
N TYR A 214 -3.04 -15.51 -30.83
CA TYR A 214 -3.08 -15.50 -29.37
C TYR A 214 -4.19 -14.56 -28.85
N SER A 215 -4.85 -14.96 -27.77
CA SER A 215 -5.83 -14.11 -27.09
C SER A 215 -5.50 -14.07 -25.60
N PHE A 216 -4.86 -12.98 -25.18
CA PHE A 216 -4.60 -12.73 -23.77
C PHE A 216 -5.89 -12.75 -22.95
N ALA A 217 -6.98 -12.15 -23.47
CA ALA A 217 -8.29 -12.18 -22.81
C ALA A 217 -8.83 -13.60 -22.59
N ARG A 218 -8.46 -14.58 -23.43
CA ARG A 218 -8.83 -15.98 -23.24
C ARG A 218 -8.02 -16.62 -22.11
N SER A 219 -6.68 -16.49 -22.13
CA SER A 219 -5.83 -17.01 -21.05
C SER A 219 -6.18 -16.37 -19.70
N LEU A 220 -6.52 -15.08 -19.70
CA LEU A 220 -6.97 -14.36 -18.51
C LEU A 220 -8.31 -14.91 -17.98
N ARG A 221 -9.28 -15.20 -18.85
CA ARG A 221 -10.54 -15.84 -18.41
C ARG A 221 -10.30 -17.18 -17.73
N TYR A 222 -9.44 -18.04 -18.29
CA TYR A 222 -9.13 -19.33 -17.67
C TYR A 222 -8.46 -19.17 -16.30
N MET A 223 -7.54 -18.22 -16.16
CA MET A 223 -6.93 -17.94 -14.85
C MET A 223 -7.96 -17.47 -13.82
N LEU A 224 -8.87 -16.56 -14.21
CA LEU A 224 -9.91 -16.07 -13.31
C LEU A 224 -10.94 -17.16 -12.93
N ASP A 225 -11.25 -18.05 -13.87
CA ASP A 225 -12.15 -19.19 -13.64
C ASP A 225 -11.54 -20.25 -12.71
N ASP A 226 -10.21 -20.33 -12.60
CA ASP A 226 -9.54 -21.25 -11.68
C ASP A 226 -9.45 -20.67 -10.25
N ILE A 227 -9.19 -19.35 -10.16
CA ILE A 227 -8.99 -18.65 -8.88
C ILE A 227 -10.32 -18.37 -8.18
N LEU A 228 -11.29 -17.78 -8.88
CA LEU A 228 -12.46 -17.20 -8.23
C LEU A 228 -13.46 -18.29 -7.79
N PRO A 229 -13.96 -18.27 -6.54
CA PRO A 229 -14.95 -19.23 -6.07
C PRO A 229 -16.30 -19.06 -6.80
N GLN A 230 -17.17 -20.08 -6.70
CA GLN A 230 -18.48 -20.08 -7.36
C GLN A 230 -19.34 -18.87 -6.96
N GLU A 231 -19.31 -18.51 -5.68
CA GLU A 231 -20.08 -17.39 -5.11
C GLU A 231 -19.34 -16.05 -5.12
N ALA A 232 -18.22 -15.93 -5.87
CA ALA A 232 -17.39 -14.72 -5.88
C ALA A 232 -18.18 -13.43 -6.19
N HIS A 233 -19.16 -13.53 -7.08
CA HIS A 233 -20.02 -12.42 -7.47
C HIS A 233 -20.94 -11.92 -6.34
N GLU A 234 -21.30 -12.79 -5.40
CA GLU A 234 -22.10 -12.44 -4.23
C GLU A 234 -21.25 -11.69 -3.20
N THR A 235 -20.07 -12.22 -2.86
CA THR A 235 -19.13 -11.58 -1.92
C THR A 235 -18.59 -10.26 -2.46
N ALA A 236 -18.43 -10.15 -3.79
CA ALA A 236 -17.97 -8.94 -4.46
C ALA A 236 -19.02 -7.81 -4.45
N LYS A 237 -20.32 -8.12 -4.31
CA LYS A 237 -21.40 -7.16 -4.46
C LYS A 237 -21.25 -6.00 -3.48
N GLU A 238 -21.24 -4.77 -4.01
CA GLU A 238 -21.13 -3.50 -3.28
C GLU A 238 -19.85 -3.33 -2.44
N LYS A 239 -18.96 -4.32 -2.45
CA LYS A 239 -17.66 -4.33 -1.76
C LYS A 239 -16.51 -4.17 -2.76
N LEU A 240 -16.59 -4.83 -3.91
CA LEU A 240 -15.62 -4.78 -4.99
C LEU A 240 -15.97 -3.67 -5.99
N PHE A 241 -14.99 -2.87 -6.37
CA PHE A 241 -15.14 -1.75 -7.30
C PHE A 241 -14.19 -1.93 -8.49
N VAL A 242 -14.75 -2.35 -9.63
CA VAL A 242 -13.99 -2.62 -10.86
C VAL A 242 -14.07 -1.42 -11.80
N SER A 243 -12.93 -0.73 -11.99
CA SER A 243 -12.81 0.39 -12.93
C SER A 243 -12.77 -0.14 -14.36
N VAL A 244 -13.67 0.35 -15.22
CA VAL A 244 -13.71 0.04 -16.65
C VAL A 244 -13.89 1.32 -17.46
N THR A 245 -13.41 1.33 -18.70
CA THR A 245 -13.66 2.43 -19.62
C THR A 245 -14.72 2.02 -20.62
N ASN A 246 -15.83 2.76 -20.71
CA ASN A 246 -16.84 2.55 -21.74
C ASN A 246 -16.23 2.84 -23.12
N ALA A 247 -16.24 1.85 -24.01
CA ALA A 247 -15.54 1.92 -25.28
C ALA A 247 -16.15 2.94 -26.25
N GLU A 248 -17.43 3.25 -26.11
CA GLU A 248 -18.15 4.21 -26.95
C GLU A 248 -17.99 5.63 -26.40
N THR A 249 -18.33 5.84 -25.13
CA THR A 249 -18.33 7.18 -24.52
C THR A 249 -16.95 7.65 -24.05
N LYS A 250 -15.98 6.73 -23.94
CA LYS A 250 -14.64 6.93 -23.38
C LYS A 250 -14.62 7.37 -21.91
N LYS A 251 -15.76 7.28 -21.22
CA LYS A 251 -15.87 7.62 -19.81
C LYS A 251 -15.60 6.41 -18.93
N ASN A 252 -15.10 6.67 -17.73
CA ASN A 252 -14.95 5.66 -16.70
C ASN A 252 -16.32 5.26 -16.14
N GLU A 253 -16.51 3.98 -15.86
CA GLU A 253 -17.63 3.42 -15.10
C GLU A 253 -17.05 2.51 -14.01
N MET A 254 -17.65 2.54 -12.81
CA MET A 254 -17.30 1.63 -11.71
C MET A 254 -18.35 0.54 -11.60
N LEU A 255 -17.98 -0.69 -11.93
CA LEU A 255 -18.87 -1.85 -11.77
C LEU A 255 -18.75 -2.37 -10.34
N THR A 256 -19.89 -2.55 -9.68
CA THR A 256 -19.98 -2.90 -8.25
C THR A 256 -20.99 -4.00 -7.95
N ASP A 257 -21.85 -4.32 -8.92
CA ASP A 257 -22.85 -5.36 -8.83
C ASP A 257 -22.67 -6.34 -9.99
N PHE A 258 -22.70 -7.63 -9.70
CA PHE A 258 -22.52 -8.70 -10.68
C PHE A 258 -23.65 -9.71 -10.53
N LYS A 259 -24.34 -10.03 -11.63
CA LYS A 259 -25.49 -10.95 -11.64
C LYS A 259 -25.08 -12.41 -11.58
N SER A 260 -23.84 -12.72 -11.94
CA SER A 260 -23.26 -14.05 -11.87
C SER A 260 -21.74 -13.98 -11.79
N ARG A 261 -21.10 -15.11 -11.48
CA ARG A 261 -19.64 -15.28 -11.51
C ARG A 261 -19.06 -14.97 -12.88
N GLU A 262 -19.75 -15.37 -13.94
CA GLU A 262 -19.34 -15.10 -15.32
C GLU A 262 -19.37 -13.61 -15.65
N GLU A 263 -20.36 -12.87 -15.14
CA GLU A 263 -20.39 -11.40 -15.30
C GLU A 263 -19.24 -10.73 -14.54
N LEU A 264 -18.89 -11.21 -13.34
CA LEU A 264 -17.71 -10.74 -12.61
C LEU A 264 -16.42 -11.02 -13.38
N ILE A 265 -16.24 -12.24 -13.91
CA ILE A 265 -15.08 -12.59 -14.73
C ILE A 265 -15.00 -11.68 -15.96
N GLU A 266 -16.11 -11.46 -16.66
CA GLU A 266 -16.13 -10.59 -17.84
C GLU A 266 -15.83 -9.12 -17.48
N ALA A 267 -16.26 -8.64 -16.30
CA ALA A 267 -15.91 -7.32 -15.78
C ALA A 267 -14.41 -7.17 -15.50
N LEU A 268 -13.79 -8.18 -14.88
CA LEU A 268 -12.34 -8.19 -14.64
C LEU A 268 -11.55 -8.27 -15.94
N VAL A 269 -11.99 -9.10 -16.89
CA VAL A 269 -11.40 -9.18 -18.24
C VAL A 269 -11.52 -7.84 -18.96
N ALA A 270 -12.69 -7.20 -18.91
CA ALA A 270 -12.90 -5.86 -19.46
C ALA A 270 -11.95 -4.84 -18.83
N SER A 271 -11.79 -4.89 -17.51
CA SER A 271 -10.87 -4.02 -16.78
C SER A 271 -9.41 -4.19 -17.17
N CYS A 272 -9.02 -5.35 -17.74
CA CYS A 272 -7.70 -5.62 -18.31
C CYS A 272 -7.61 -5.51 -19.83
N TYR A 273 -8.70 -5.16 -20.52
CA TYR A 273 -8.77 -5.26 -21.98
C TYR A 273 -8.17 -4.02 -22.66
N ILE A 274 -6.90 -4.09 -23.03
CA ILE A 274 -6.25 -3.07 -23.86
C ILE A 274 -6.45 -3.46 -25.34
N PRO A 275 -7.12 -2.63 -26.17
CA PRO A 275 -7.37 -2.96 -27.58
C PRO A 275 -6.09 -3.34 -28.34
N ILE A 276 -6.20 -4.30 -29.26
CA ILE A 276 -5.08 -4.88 -30.05
C ILE A 276 -4.15 -5.75 -29.20
N TYR A 277 -3.82 -5.33 -27.98
CA TYR A 277 -2.98 -6.08 -27.05
C TYR A 277 -3.71 -7.31 -26.46
N ALA A 278 -4.95 -7.12 -25.98
CA ALA A 278 -5.73 -8.17 -25.33
C ALA A 278 -6.54 -9.04 -26.30
N GLY A 279 -6.78 -8.52 -27.51
CA GLY A 279 -7.55 -9.15 -28.58
C GLY A 279 -8.24 -8.15 -29.50
N ILE A 280 -9.11 -8.66 -30.38
CA ILE A 280 -9.88 -7.85 -31.34
C ILE A 280 -11.34 -7.64 -30.88
N LYS A 281 -11.96 -8.64 -30.25
CA LYS A 281 -13.37 -8.59 -29.81
C LYS A 281 -13.48 -8.00 -28.39
N LEU A 282 -14.05 -6.80 -28.30
CA LEU A 282 -14.28 -6.12 -27.02
C LEU A 282 -15.22 -6.93 -26.09
N PRO A 283 -14.90 -7.01 -24.79
CA PRO A 283 -15.80 -7.49 -23.74
C PRO A 283 -17.12 -6.71 -23.76
N THR A 284 -18.22 -7.44 -23.57
CA THR A 284 -19.57 -6.86 -23.58
C THR A 284 -20.30 -7.24 -22.30
N ILE A 285 -20.71 -6.25 -21.53
CA ILE A 285 -21.40 -6.41 -20.25
C ILE A 285 -22.69 -5.60 -20.35
N ARG A 286 -23.84 -6.27 -20.14
CA ARG A 286 -25.18 -5.64 -20.19
C ARG A 286 -25.41 -4.81 -21.47
N GLY A 287 -24.94 -5.30 -22.61
CA GLY A 287 -25.07 -4.65 -23.92
C GLY A 287 -24.08 -3.51 -24.20
N LYS A 288 -23.24 -3.12 -23.24
CA LYS A 288 -22.21 -2.10 -23.39
C LYS A 288 -20.84 -2.74 -23.59
N LYS A 289 -19.98 -2.10 -24.39
CA LYS A 289 -18.60 -2.56 -24.64
C LYS A 289 -17.63 -1.81 -23.74
N TYR A 290 -16.67 -2.53 -23.18
CA TYR A 290 -15.71 -1.99 -22.23
C TYR A 290 -14.27 -2.34 -22.60
N ILE A 291 -13.36 -1.47 -22.16
CA ILE A 291 -11.90 -1.63 -22.23
C ILE A 291 -11.27 -1.29 -20.88
N ASP A 292 -9.95 -1.47 -20.78
CA ASP A 292 -9.19 -1.33 -19.54
C ASP A 292 -9.52 -0.01 -18.81
N GLY A 293 -9.81 -0.11 -17.51
CA GLY A 293 -10.16 1.03 -16.66
C GLY A 293 -9.01 2.01 -16.47
N GLY A 294 -7.77 1.54 -16.57
CA GLY A 294 -6.55 2.33 -16.48
C GLY A 294 -6.43 3.40 -17.56
N LEU A 295 -7.20 3.27 -18.65
CA LEU A 295 -7.25 4.26 -19.72
C LEU A 295 -8.09 5.50 -19.38
N SER A 296 -8.95 5.43 -18.35
CA SER A 296 -9.82 6.55 -17.94
C SER A 296 -9.79 6.87 -16.43
N ASN A 297 -9.47 5.90 -15.58
CA ASN A 297 -9.28 6.07 -14.14
C ASN A 297 -8.46 4.90 -13.57
N ASN A 298 -7.13 5.08 -13.56
CA ASN A 298 -6.20 4.02 -13.20
C ASN A 298 -6.10 3.78 -11.70
N LEU A 299 -6.35 4.80 -10.88
CA LEU A 299 -6.33 4.69 -9.43
C LEU A 299 -7.54 5.45 -8.87
N PRO A 300 -8.73 4.81 -8.84
CA PRO A 300 -9.95 5.44 -8.39
C PRO A 300 -9.83 6.00 -6.97
N LYS A 301 -10.51 7.13 -6.70
CA LYS A 301 -10.60 7.73 -5.36
C LYS A 301 -12.07 8.06 -5.09
N PHE A 302 -12.50 7.87 -3.85
CA PHE A 302 -13.86 8.17 -3.42
C PHE A 302 -13.91 9.49 -2.65
N GLU A 303 -15.01 10.23 -2.82
CA GLU A 303 -15.25 11.49 -2.09
C GLU A 303 -15.46 11.25 -0.59
N THR A 304 -16.04 10.10 -0.23
CA THR A 304 -16.33 9.72 1.16
C THR A 304 -15.33 8.69 1.67
N GLY A 305 -14.77 8.96 2.86
CA GLY A 305 -13.81 8.07 3.52
C GLY A 305 -12.38 8.23 3.03
N ARG A 306 -11.43 7.71 3.81
CA ARG A 306 -10.01 7.70 3.43
C ARG A 306 -9.77 6.59 2.42
N THR A 307 -9.27 6.95 1.24
CA THR A 307 -8.83 5.98 0.23
C THR A 307 -7.33 5.74 0.37
N ILE A 308 -6.96 4.54 0.78
CA ILE A 308 -5.59 4.01 0.79
C ILE A 308 -5.26 3.57 -0.62
N THR A 309 -4.16 4.08 -1.16
CA THR A 309 -3.75 3.87 -2.55
C THR A 309 -2.53 2.96 -2.64
N VAL A 310 -2.56 2.02 -3.61
CA VAL A 310 -1.50 1.03 -3.83
C VAL A 310 -0.95 1.14 -5.25
N SER A 311 0.37 1.24 -5.38
CA SER A 311 1.06 1.30 -6.67
C SER A 311 2.47 0.71 -6.63
N PRO A 312 2.86 -0.13 -7.62
CA PRO A 312 4.25 -0.57 -7.77
C PRO A 312 5.17 0.53 -8.34
N PHE A 313 4.61 1.65 -8.78
CA PHE A 313 5.37 2.76 -9.37
C PHE A 313 5.87 3.72 -8.29
N ASP A 314 7.05 4.30 -8.51
CA ASP A 314 7.54 5.36 -7.64
C ASP A 314 6.57 6.54 -7.77
N GLY A 315 5.99 7.01 -6.66
CA GLY A 315 4.88 7.95 -6.73
C GLY A 315 4.29 8.27 -5.35
N LYS A 316 3.13 8.93 -5.34
CA LYS A 316 2.52 9.43 -4.09
C LYS A 316 1.56 8.44 -3.41
N SER A 317 1.62 7.16 -3.76
CA SER A 317 0.72 6.15 -3.19
C SER A 317 1.06 5.85 -1.73
N ASP A 318 0.05 5.51 -0.93
CA ASP A 318 0.22 5.17 0.49
C ASP A 318 1.09 3.93 0.67
N ILE A 319 0.79 2.89 -0.13
CA ILE A 319 1.57 1.66 -0.26
C ILE A 319 2.26 1.70 -1.63
N GLY A 320 3.57 1.85 -1.61
CA GLY A 320 4.37 1.98 -2.82
C GLY A 320 5.87 2.12 -2.52
N PRO A 321 6.73 1.99 -3.53
CA PRO A 321 8.15 2.27 -3.39
C PRO A 321 8.40 3.72 -2.99
N LYS A 322 9.09 3.93 -1.88
CA LYS A 322 9.46 5.28 -1.37
C LYS A 322 10.93 5.64 -1.56
N ILE A 323 11.74 4.72 -2.08
CA ILE A 323 13.17 4.93 -2.33
C ILE A 323 13.32 6.08 -3.34
N GLY A 324 13.94 7.18 -2.90
CA GLY A 324 14.23 8.36 -3.72
C GLY A 324 13.40 9.62 -3.42
N GLN A 325 12.32 9.53 -2.64
CA GLN A 325 11.51 10.72 -2.30
C GLN A 325 12.16 11.63 -1.26
N GLU A 326 13.00 11.07 -0.37
CA GLU A 326 13.73 11.83 0.65
C GLU A 326 15.09 12.35 0.14
N ALA A 327 15.66 11.69 -0.89
CA ALA A 327 16.97 12.06 -1.45
C ALA A 327 16.89 13.20 -2.48
N GLU A 328 15.78 13.33 -3.20
CA GLU A 328 15.66 14.30 -4.29
C GLU A 328 14.65 15.39 -3.94
N ARG A 329 15.16 16.53 -3.42
CA ARG A 329 14.39 17.76 -3.17
C ARG A 329 13.71 18.37 -4.43
N LYS A 330 13.69 17.66 -5.57
CA LYS A 330 13.13 18.08 -6.88
C LYS A 330 12.53 16.91 -7.69
N ALA A 331 11.84 15.96 -7.05
CA ALA A 331 11.12 14.93 -7.80
C ALA A 331 9.98 15.55 -8.65
N HIS A 332 9.92 15.22 -9.94
CA HIS A 332 8.83 15.62 -10.84
C HIS A 332 7.77 14.52 -10.93
N PHE A 333 6.50 14.91 -10.85
CA PHE A 333 5.36 13.98 -10.91
C PHE A 333 4.45 14.33 -12.08
N ILE A 334 3.88 13.30 -12.69
CA ILE A 334 2.80 13.41 -13.68
C ILE A 334 1.56 12.70 -13.15
N ASN A 335 0.40 13.30 -13.36
CA ASN A 335 -0.88 12.65 -13.08
C ASN A 335 -1.36 11.95 -14.35
N VAL A 336 -1.53 10.63 -14.28
CA VAL A 336 -2.07 9.82 -15.38
C VAL A 336 -3.33 9.14 -14.87
N GLN A 337 -4.49 9.61 -15.29
CA GLN A 337 -5.80 9.03 -14.94
C GLN A 337 -5.96 8.82 -13.42
N ASN A 338 -5.79 9.89 -12.64
CA ASN A 338 -5.86 9.93 -11.17
C ASN A 338 -4.72 9.21 -10.42
N HIS A 339 -3.65 8.83 -11.13
CA HIS A 339 -2.47 8.20 -10.56
C HIS A 339 -1.24 9.12 -10.67
N ASP A 340 -0.67 9.53 -9.53
CA ASP A 340 0.53 10.37 -9.48
C ASP A 340 1.81 9.52 -9.52
N ILE A 341 2.49 9.55 -10.66
CA ILE A 341 3.69 8.76 -10.94
C ILE A 341 4.90 9.70 -11.04
N GLN A 342 6.02 9.34 -10.42
CA GLN A 342 7.28 10.06 -10.56
C GLN A 342 7.89 9.86 -11.95
N VAL A 343 8.39 10.93 -12.55
CA VAL A 343 9.12 10.86 -13.83
C VAL A 343 10.55 10.43 -13.54
N ASN A 344 10.84 9.13 -13.73
CA ASN A 344 12.18 8.57 -13.58
C ASN A 344 12.37 7.32 -14.47
N VAL A 345 13.62 6.87 -14.62
CA VAL A 345 13.97 5.70 -15.45
C VAL A 345 13.37 4.40 -14.90
N ASN A 346 13.24 4.28 -13.57
CA ASN A 346 12.66 3.11 -12.94
C ASN A 346 11.19 2.91 -13.34
N ASN A 347 10.39 3.98 -13.36
CA ASN A 347 9.00 3.94 -13.78
C ASN A 347 8.83 3.71 -15.27
N ILE A 348 9.76 4.19 -16.11
CA ILE A 348 9.78 3.82 -17.54
C ILE A 348 10.01 2.31 -17.70
N LYS A 349 10.98 1.74 -16.95
CA LYS A 349 11.25 0.30 -16.93
C LYS A 349 10.05 -0.50 -16.42
N LYS A 350 9.44 -0.08 -15.30
CA LYS A 350 8.22 -0.67 -14.73
C LYS A 350 7.06 -0.62 -15.73
N GLY A 351 6.88 0.50 -16.43
CA GLY A 351 5.87 0.66 -17.47
C GLY A 351 6.05 -0.37 -18.58
N SER A 352 7.27 -0.55 -19.09
CA SER A 352 7.56 -1.61 -20.07
C SER A 352 7.26 -3.01 -19.52
N GLN A 353 7.67 -3.30 -18.28
CA GLN A 353 7.45 -4.58 -17.63
C GLN A 353 5.97 -4.88 -17.30
N ALA A 354 5.14 -3.85 -17.19
CA ALA A 354 3.69 -4.01 -17.06
C ALA A 354 3.08 -4.65 -18.32
N PHE A 355 3.57 -4.27 -19.51
CA PHE A 355 3.11 -4.80 -20.80
C PHE A 355 3.87 -6.06 -21.23
N PHE A 356 5.14 -6.20 -20.86
CA PHE A 356 5.97 -7.31 -21.28
C PHE A 356 6.53 -8.03 -20.06
N PRO A 357 6.05 -9.26 -19.76
CA PRO A 357 6.36 -9.93 -18.52
C PRO A 357 7.88 -10.12 -18.36
N PRO A 358 8.49 -9.61 -17.27
CA PRO A 358 9.91 -9.83 -17.01
C PRO A 358 10.18 -11.29 -16.60
N LYS A 359 11.44 -11.61 -16.29
CA LYS A 359 11.83 -12.97 -15.86
C LYS A 359 11.13 -13.37 -14.55
N PRO A 360 10.91 -14.68 -14.28
CA PRO A 360 10.26 -15.15 -13.06
C PRO A 360 10.85 -14.56 -11.77
N GLN A 361 12.18 -14.46 -11.70
CA GLN A 361 12.87 -13.85 -10.55
C GLN A 361 12.43 -12.40 -10.33
N THR A 362 12.39 -11.58 -11.39
CA THR A 362 11.95 -10.18 -11.28
C THR A 362 10.49 -10.06 -10.84
N LEU A 363 9.62 -10.98 -11.27
CA LEU A 363 8.25 -11.04 -10.76
C LEU A 363 8.24 -11.37 -9.26
N HIS A 364 9.03 -12.34 -8.83
CA HIS A 364 9.16 -12.66 -7.40
C HIS A 364 9.72 -11.47 -6.59
N ASP A 365 10.70 -10.73 -7.13
CA ASP A 365 11.22 -9.52 -6.48
C ASP A 365 10.11 -8.46 -6.31
N TYR A 366 9.18 -8.33 -7.28
CA TYR A 366 8.02 -7.46 -7.13
C TYR A 366 7.06 -7.94 -6.03
N PHE A 367 6.83 -9.25 -5.92
CA PHE A 367 6.02 -9.82 -4.84
C PHE A 367 6.62 -9.48 -3.46
N GLU A 368 7.91 -9.77 -3.26
CA GLU A 368 8.59 -9.46 -1.99
C GLU A 368 8.59 -7.96 -1.71
N LYS A 369 8.76 -7.13 -2.74
CA LYS A 369 8.70 -5.68 -2.59
C LYS A 369 7.30 -5.19 -2.19
N GLY A 370 6.23 -5.80 -2.70
CA GLY A 370 4.86 -5.54 -2.30
C GLY A 370 4.59 -5.89 -0.83
N ARG A 371 5.08 -7.05 -0.38
CA ARG A 371 5.03 -7.44 1.03
C ARG A 371 5.77 -6.44 1.92
N TYR A 372 6.99 -6.09 1.54
CA TYR A 372 7.84 -5.15 2.27
C TYR A 372 7.19 -3.77 2.41
N ASP A 373 6.70 -3.17 1.31
CA ASP A 373 6.08 -1.85 1.36
C ASP A 373 4.78 -1.84 2.18
N THR A 374 4.05 -2.96 2.19
CA THR A 374 2.84 -3.13 3.00
C THR A 374 3.15 -3.27 4.47
N ASN A 375 4.16 -4.05 4.85
CA ASN A 375 4.64 -4.13 6.24
C ASN A 375 4.97 -2.73 6.78
N ARG A 376 5.74 -1.94 6.02
CA ARG A 376 6.07 -0.57 6.39
C ARG A 376 4.84 0.30 6.60
N PHE A 377 3.86 0.20 5.69
CA PHE A 377 2.61 0.94 5.83
C PHE A 377 1.86 0.53 7.11
N LEU A 378 1.66 -0.77 7.34
CA LEU A 378 0.96 -1.28 8.51
C LEU A 378 1.65 -0.85 9.81
N ILE A 379 2.97 -0.93 9.89
CA ILE A 379 3.75 -0.50 11.06
C ILE A 379 3.60 1.00 11.30
N ARG A 380 3.78 1.82 10.24
CA ARG A 380 3.64 3.29 10.33
C ARG A 380 2.26 3.71 10.83
N GLU A 381 1.20 3.03 10.40
CA GLU A 381 -0.17 3.34 10.79
C GLU A 381 -0.60 2.66 12.12
N GLY A 382 0.25 1.84 12.75
CA GLY A 382 -0.12 1.08 13.95
C GLY A 382 -1.16 -0.01 13.67
N LEU A 383 -1.17 -0.57 12.46
CA LEU A 383 -2.09 -1.61 11.98
C LEU A 383 -1.41 -2.98 11.80
N TYR A 384 -0.14 -3.10 12.18
CA TYR A 384 0.62 -4.34 12.03
C TYR A 384 0.27 -5.34 13.13
N GLU A 385 -0.18 -6.52 12.73
CA GLU A 385 -0.52 -7.64 13.58
C GLU A 385 0.63 -8.66 13.61
N VAL A 386 1.17 -8.88 14.82
CA VAL A 386 2.17 -9.91 15.08
C VAL A 386 1.47 -11.26 15.08
N THR A 387 2.07 -12.24 14.42
CA THR A 387 1.53 -13.61 14.47
C THR A 387 1.75 -14.15 15.88
N ALA A 388 0.68 -14.35 16.64
CA ALA A 388 0.76 -15.13 17.87
C ALA A 388 1.25 -16.55 17.49
N PRO A 389 2.22 -17.14 18.21
CA PRO A 389 2.64 -18.50 17.92
C PRO A 389 1.42 -19.40 17.96
N SER A 390 1.08 -20.00 16.82
CA SER A 390 0.06 -21.03 16.76
C SER A 390 0.46 -22.10 17.76
N GLN A 391 -0.30 -22.27 18.84
CA GLN A 391 -0.22 -23.49 19.63
C GLN A 391 -0.59 -24.62 18.68
N LYS A 392 0.42 -25.25 18.06
CA LYS A 392 0.24 -26.52 17.39
C LYS A 392 -0.34 -27.45 18.46
N LYS A 393 -1.64 -27.75 18.38
CA LYS A 393 -2.20 -28.88 19.13
C LYS A 393 -1.35 -30.08 18.72
N ALA A 394 -0.54 -30.57 19.66
CA ALA A 394 0.15 -31.83 19.49
C ALA A 394 -0.92 -32.88 19.23
N VAL A 395 -1.00 -33.36 17.99
CA VAL A 395 -1.75 -34.58 17.69
C VAL A 395 -0.91 -35.70 18.29
N LEU A 396 -1.25 -36.09 19.52
CA LEU A 396 -0.77 -37.33 20.12
C LEU A 396 -1.33 -38.47 19.27
N TYR A 397 -0.49 -39.07 18.45
CA TYR A 397 -0.75 -40.41 17.94
C TYR A 397 -0.61 -41.38 19.10
N GLU A 398 -1.74 -41.84 19.63
CA GLU A 398 -1.78 -42.98 20.53
C GLU A 398 -1.62 -44.23 19.65
N SER A 399 -0.43 -44.82 19.63
CA SER A 399 -0.21 -46.09 18.93
C SER A 399 -0.80 -47.22 19.77
N SER A 400 -1.89 -47.80 19.30
CA SER A 400 -2.41 -49.06 19.81
C SER A 400 -1.48 -50.20 19.36
N VAL A 401 -0.67 -50.71 20.29
CA VAL A 401 -0.09 -52.06 20.25
C VAL A 401 -0.33 -52.70 21.61
#